data_AF-A0A101NXT6-F1
#
_entry.id   AF-A0A101NXT6-F1
#
_cell.length_a   1.000
_cell.length_b   1.000
_cell.length_c   1.000
_cell.angle_alpha   90.00
_cell.angle_beta   90.00
_cell.angle_gamma   90.00
#
_symmetry.space_group_name_H-M   'P 1'
#
loop_
_entity.id
_entity.type
_entity.pdbx_description
1 polymer ?
#
loop_
_entity_poly.entity_id
_entity_poly.type
_entity_poly.pdbx_seq_one_letter_code
_entity_poly.pdbx_strand_id
1 'polypeptide(L)'
;MRKALRWLLALAVLIGTLSGTAAGAATAARAEPTDIKDRLLSIPGMSLIQEKPYPGYRYFVLDYTQPVDHRHPDRGTFQQRITVLHKDTSRPTVFYTSGYNVSTTPARSEPTRIVDGNQVSLEYRFFTPSRPEPADWSKLDIWQAASDQHRVFQALKPIYGGHWIATGGSKGGMTATYYERFYPRDMDGVVAYVAPDDVVNDEDSAYDRFFTTVGTKECRDRLNAVQREALVRREPLEQRYAQYATDNGYTFDTAGDLDRAYEAVVLDYVWSFWQYSLLKDCDTVPADAATASDDDIWKSVDTVSGFEAYTDQGLAQYTPYYYQAGTQLGSPTIHFPSIERGLIRYGYQPPRNFVPRSIPMRFRPGAMRDVDTWVRHRAAHMLFVYGQNDPWGSERFRLGTGARDSYVFTAPGMNHGANVASLVPDEKTLATERILRWAGVSSAGVARAEPLARFDAGLDGRDTEREPALRP
;
A
#
# COMPACT_ATOMS: atom_id res chain seq x y z
N MET A 1 10.14 1.81 -69.67
CA MET A 1 11.00 2.96 -70.05
C MET A 1 12.43 2.67 -69.63
N ARG A 2 13.35 2.66 -70.62
CA ARG A 2 14.84 2.77 -70.56
C ARG A 2 15.60 1.68 -69.75
N LYS A 3 16.14 0.65 -70.45
CA LYS A 3 17.55 0.48 -70.95
C LYS A 3 18.53 0.09 -69.81
N ALA A 4 19.46 -0.86 -69.91
CA ALA A 4 19.92 -1.80 -70.94
C ALA A 4 20.99 -2.77 -70.31
N LEU A 5 21.18 -3.95 -70.94
CA LEU A 5 22.42 -4.71 -71.27
C LEU A 5 23.71 -4.50 -70.40
N ARG A 6 24.65 -5.42 -70.16
CA ARG A 6 25.03 -6.76 -70.66
C ARG A 6 26.30 -7.21 -69.88
N TRP A 7 26.42 -8.52 -69.61
CA TRP A 7 27.57 -9.43 -69.84
C TRP A 7 28.97 -9.24 -69.17
N LEU A 8 29.38 -10.34 -68.51
CA LEU A 8 30.67 -11.10 -68.51
C LEU A 8 31.94 -10.68 -67.70
N LEU A 9 32.36 -11.67 -66.90
CA LEU A 9 33.68 -12.33 -66.74
C LEU A 9 34.97 -11.58 -66.30
N ALA A 10 35.51 -12.10 -65.19
CA ALA A 10 36.86 -12.65 -64.99
C ALA A 10 38.06 -11.75 -64.59
N LEU A 11 38.60 -12.09 -63.41
CA LEU A 11 40.01 -12.34 -63.04
C LEU A 11 41.04 -11.20 -63.12
N ALA A 12 41.61 -10.82 -61.96
CA ALA A 12 43.06 -10.76 -61.76
C ALA A 12 43.41 -10.59 -60.27
N VAL A 13 44.19 -11.55 -59.76
CA VAL A 13 44.95 -11.48 -58.51
C VAL A 13 46.05 -10.43 -58.66
N LEU A 14 46.17 -9.52 -57.70
CA LEU A 14 47.39 -8.74 -57.50
C LEU A 14 47.69 -8.64 -56.00
N ILE A 15 48.74 -9.36 -55.63
CA ILE A 15 49.41 -9.30 -54.34
C ILE A 15 50.03 -7.90 -54.21
N GLY A 16 49.58 -7.14 -53.21
CA GLY A 16 50.16 -5.86 -52.83
C GLY A 16 50.33 -5.81 -51.32
N THR A 17 51.52 -6.17 -50.85
CA THR A 17 51.99 -5.93 -49.48
C THR A 17 52.05 -4.43 -49.23
N LEU A 18 51.12 -3.89 -48.45
CA LEU A 18 51.23 -2.56 -47.85
C LEU A 18 50.91 -2.64 -46.36
N SER A 19 51.97 -2.42 -45.59
CA SER A 19 52.04 -2.18 -44.17
C SER A 19 51.05 -1.07 -43.79
N GLY A 20 49.93 -1.45 -43.20
CA GLY A 20 48.94 -0.54 -42.64
C GLY A 20 48.84 -0.78 -41.14
N THR A 21 49.40 0.14 -40.36
CA THR A 21 49.21 0.23 -38.91
C THR A 21 47.71 0.20 -38.59
N ALA A 22 47.24 -0.90 -38.01
CA ALA A 22 45.93 -0.98 -37.39
C ALA A 22 45.91 -0.03 -36.19
N ALA A 23 45.47 1.21 -36.42
CA ALA A 23 44.97 2.06 -35.36
C ALA A 23 43.73 1.35 -34.79
N GLY A 24 43.94 0.59 -33.71
CA GLY A 24 42.85 0.09 -32.90
C GLY A 24 42.01 1.27 -32.47
N ALA A 25 40.80 1.38 -33.02
CA ALA A 25 39.77 2.20 -32.44
C ALA A 25 39.45 1.60 -31.07
N ALA A 26 40.16 2.07 -30.05
CA ALA A 26 39.79 1.87 -28.68
C ALA A 26 38.41 2.51 -28.53
N THR A 27 37.36 1.69 -28.56
CA THR A 27 36.09 2.03 -27.95
C THR A 27 36.42 2.40 -26.52
N ALA A 28 36.49 3.69 -26.23
CA ALA A 28 36.58 4.18 -24.87
C ALA A 28 35.39 3.58 -24.13
N ALA A 29 35.66 2.57 -23.30
CA ALA A 29 34.70 2.06 -22.35
C ALA A 29 34.29 3.27 -21.51
N ARG A 30 33.08 3.77 -21.73
CA ARG A 30 32.51 4.85 -20.93
C ARG A 30 32.59 4.35 -19.49
N ALA A 31 33.35 5.04 -18.64
CA ALA A 31 33.47 4.67 -17.24
C ALA A 31 32.05 4.53 -16.69
N GLU A 32 31.77 3.40 -16.03
CA GLU A 32 30.53 3.18 -15.29
C GLU A 32 30.28 4.43 -14.42
N PRO A 33 29.06 5.00 -14.42
CA PRO A 33 28.78 6.14 -13.56
C PRO A 33 29.14 5.78 -12.12
N THR A 34 30.07 6.53 -11.54
CA THR A 34 30.62 6.18 -10.21
C THR A 34 29.64 6.56 -9.11
N ASP A 35 28.83 7.58 -9.32
CA ASP A 35 27.83 8.04 -8.34
C ASP A 35 26.49 7.33 -8.51
N ILE A 36 25.85 6.99 -7.38
CA ILE A 36 24.54 6.32 -7.40
C ILE A 36 23.46 7.14 -8.11
N LYS A 37 23.48 8.48 -8.00
CA LYS A 37 22.50 9.32 -8.70
C LYS A 37 22.63 9.16 -10.20
N ASP A 38 23.84 9.18 -10.72
CA ASP A 38 24.09 9.02 -12.17
C ASP A 38 23.69 7.63 -12.66
N ARG A 39 23.87 6.59 -11.83
CA ARG A 39 23.39 5.22 -12.13
C ARG A 39 21.86 5.13 -12.14
N LEU A 40 21.18 5.79 -11.19
CA LEU A 40 19.71 5.83 -11.17
C LEU A 40 19.17 6.57 -12.41
N LEU A 41 19.79 7.70 -12.77
CA LEU A 41 19.38 8.52 -13.92
C LEU A 41 19.81 7.97 -15.28
N SER A 42 20.66 6.95 -15.32
CA SER A 42 20.98 6.22 -16.55
C SER A 42 19.91 5.19 -16.92
N ILE A 43 19.00 4.85 -16.00
CA ILE A 43 17.85 3.99 -16.26
C ILE A 43 16.91 4.70 -17.26
N PRO A 44 16.60 4.11 -18.42
CA PRO A 44 15.68 4.72 -19.38
C PRO A 44 14.30 4.98 -18.75
N GLY A 45 13.84 6.23 -18.88
CA GLY A 45 12.56 6.67 -18.32
C GLY A 45 12.61 7.11 -16.86
N MET A 46 13.77 7.08 -16.20
CA MET A 46 13.98 7.61 -14.85
C MET A 46 14.34 9.10 -14.91
N SER A 47 13.78 9.91 -14.00
CA SER A 47 14.16 11.32 -13.86
C SER A 47 14.14 11.76 -12.40
N LEU A 48 14.99 12.73 -12.05
CA LEU A 48 15.08 13.27 -10.70
C LEU A 48 14.03 14.36 -10.48
N ILE A 49 13.20 14.21 -9.44
CA ILE A 49 12.40 15.30 -8.90
C ILE A 49 13.23 16.06 -7.86
N GLN A 50 13.76 15.34 -6.87
CA GLN A 50 14.47 15.95 -5.75
C GLN A 50 15.42 14.96 -5.08
N GLU A 51 16.55 15.47 -4.58
CA GLU A 51 17.39 14.77 -3.60
C GLU A 51 17.24 15.48 -2.25
N LYS A 52 16.99 14.72 -1.18
CA LYS A 52 16.84 15.27 0.18
C LYS A 52 17.90 14.66 1.11
N PRO A 53 18.38 15.41 2.11
CA PRO A 53 19.30 14.87 3.10
C PRO A 53 18.60 13.84 3.99
N TYR A 54 19.30 12.75 4.33
CA TYR A 54 18.89 11.80 5.36
C TYR A 54 20.13 11.17 6.01
N PRO A 55 20.28 11.19 7.35
CA PRO A 55 21.48 10.65 8.00
C PRO A 55 21.76 9.18 7.63
N GLY A 56 22.97 8.93 7.12
CA GLY A 56 23.43 7.57 6.78
C GLY A 56 22.87 6.98 5.48
N TYR A 57 22.11 7.75 4.69
CA TYR A 57 21.56 7.36 3.40
C TYR A 57 21.61 8.52 2.42
N ARG A 58 21.37 8.24 1.14
CA ARG A 58 20.96 9.25 0.14
C ARG A 58 19.51 9.01 -0.23
N TYR A 59 18.69 10.06 -0.24
CA TYR A 59 17.27 9.95 -0.54
C TYR A 59 16.92 10.69 -1.83
N PHE A 60 16.32 9.97 -2.76
CA PHE A 60 15.88 10.48 -4.05
C PHE A 60 14.38 10.34 -4.19
N VAL A 61 13.73 11.39 -4.65
CA VAL A 61 12.37 11.37 -5.21
C VAL A 61 12.54 11.42 -6.72
N LEU A 62 12.00 10.43 -7.41
CA LEU A 62 12.18 10.23 -8.84
C LEU A 62 10.82 10.02 -9.50
N ASP A 63 10.75 10.31 -10.80
CA ASP A 63 9.69 9.80 -11.67
C ASP A 63 10.24 8.68 -12.54
N TYR A 64 9.43 7.64 -12.72
CA TYR A 64 9.70 6.54 -13.64
C TYR A 64 8.58 6.41 -14.67
N THR A 65 8.96 6.39 -15.95
CA THR A 65 8.02 6.24 -17.06
C THR A 65 7.46 4.82 -17.12
N GLN A 66 6.15 4.69 -16.91
CA GLN A 66 5.38 3.44 -16.95
C GLN A 66 4.42 3.42 -18.13
N PRO A 67 4.11 2.24 -18.70
CA PRO A 67 3.01 2.11 -19.65
C PRO A 67 1.66 2.28 -18.94
N VAL A 68 0.71 2.92 -19.62
CA VAL A 68 -0.68 3.00 -19.13
C VAL A 68 -1.30 1.59 -19.05
N ASP A 69 -1.01 0.75 -20.05
CA ASP A 69 -1.45 -0.64 -20.13
C ASP A 69 -0.27 -1.57 -20.40
N HIS A 70 0.13 -2.38 -19.42
CA HIS A 70 1.21 -3.36 -19.58
C HIS A 70 0.89 -4.47 -20.59
N ARG A 71 -0.38 -4.66 -20.98
CA ARG A 71 -0.76 -5.58 -22.07
C ARG A 71 -0.48 -4.97 -23.45
N HIS A 72 -0.38 -3.64 -23.54
CA HIS A 72 -0.13 -2.89 -24.78
C HIS A 72 0.79 -1.70 -24.47
N PRO A 73 2.06 -1.96 -24.12
CA PRO A 73 2.96 -0.95 -23.55
C PRO A 73 3.30 0.20 -24.53
N ASP A 74 3.02 0.03 -25.81
CA ASP A 74 3.13 1.04 -26.86
C ASP A 74 2.01 2.10 -26.84
N ARG A 75 0.92 1.86 -26.10
CA ARG A 75 -0.30 2.70 -26.11
C ARG A 75 -0.29 3.84 -25.10
N GLY A 76 0.87 4.47 -24.94
CA GLY A 76 1.06 5.62 -24.08
C GLY A 76 1.60 5.27 -22.70
N THR A 77 2.08 6.31 -22.03
CA THR A 77 2.83 6.23 -20.78
C THR A 77 2.37 7.29 -19.80
N PHE A 78 2.67 7.07 -18.52
CA PHE A 78 2.52 8.07 -17.46
C PHE A 78 3.79 8.09 -16.58
N GLN A 79 3.97 9.16 -15.82
CA GLN A 79 5.04 9.22 -14.82
C GLN A 79 4.54 8.64 -13.51
N GLN A 80 5.24 7.64 -12.99
CA GLN A 80 4.96 7.06 -11.68
C GLN A 80 6.07 7.45 -10.70
N ARG A 81 5.67 8.00 -9.56
CA ARG A 81 6.59 8.44 -8.53
C ARG A 81 7.20 7.25 -7.80
N ILE A 82 8.52 7.29 -7.66
CA ILE A 82 9.27 6.36 -6.82
C ILE A 82 10.17 7.13 -5.86
N THR A 83 10.49 6.53 -4.72
CA THR A 83 11.51 7.05 -3.81
C THR A 83 12.59 6.01 -3.60
N VAL A 84 13.84 6.45 -3.51
CA VAL A 84 14.99 5.57 -3.28
C VAL A 84 15.76 6.09 -2.08
N LEU A 85 15.77 5.31 -1.00
CA LEU A 85 16.62 5.48 0.16
C LEU A 85 17.84 4.56 -0.02
N HIS A 86 18.90 5.10 -0.59
CA HIS A 86 20.12 4.40 -0.91
C HIS A 86 21.08 4.37 0.28
N LYS A 87 21.55 3.17 0.65
CA LYS A 87 22.61 2.98 1.62
C LYS A 87 23.92 2.54 0.98
N ASP A 88 23.87 1.44 0.23
CA ASP A 88 25.03 0.84 -0.43
C ASP A 88 24.55 -0.25 -1.41
N THR A 89 25.20 -0.42 -2.57
CA THR A 89 24.78 -1.40 -3.58
C THR A 89 25.06 -2.86 -3.23
N SER A 90 25.91 -3.14 -2.23
CA SER A 90 26.17 -4.49 -1.71
C SER A 90 25.12 -4.97 -0.71
N ARG A 91 24.22 -4.08 -0.27
CA ARG A 91 23.19 -4.38 0.73
C ARG A 91 21.90 -4.89 0.09
N PRO A 92 21.08 -5.67 0.83
CA PRO A 92 19.74 -6.02 0.39
C PRO A 92 18.88 -4.76 0.19
N THR A 93 17.81 -4.90 -0.60
CA THR A 93 16.87 -3.83 -0.91
C THR A 93 15.47 -4.20 -0.46
N VAL A 94 14.82 -3.30 0.26
CA VAL A 94 13.41 -3.44 0.63
C VAL A 94 12.55 -2.69 -0.37
N PHE A 95 11.61 -3.39 -1.00
CA PHE A 95 10.63 -2.80 -1.90
C PHE A 95 9.34 -2.49 -1.14
N TYR A 96 9.16 -1.23 -0.76
CA TYR A 96 7.95 -0.76 -0.10
C TYR A 96 6.85 -0.46 -1.12
N THR A 97 5.85 -1.33 -1.18
CA THR A 97 4.69 -1.19 -2.04
C THR A 97 3.62 -0.41 -1.29
N SER A 98 3.47 0.90 -1.56
CA SER A 98 2.61 1.77 -0.75
C SER A 98 1.15 1.30 -0.72
N GLY A 99 0.61 0.91 -1.88
CA GLY A 99 -0.83 0.70 -2.05
C GLY A 99 -1.59 2.00 -2.28
N TYR A 100 -1.07 3.14 -1.83
CA TYR A 100 -1.66 4.48 -1.97
C TYR A 100 -0.64 5.46 -2.56
N ASN A 101 -0.72 6.73 -2.16
CA ASN A 101 0.33 7.72 -2.34
C ASN A 101 1.66 7.28 -1.71
N VAL A 102 2.79 7.75 -2.24
CA VAL A 102 4.09 7.55 -1.59
C VAL A 102 4.49 8.82 -0.85
N SER A 103 4.88 8.67 0.44
CA SER A 103 5.47 9.79 1.17
C SER A 103 6.81 10.19 0.54
N THR A 104 6.97 11.50 0.31
CA THR A 104 8.24 12.08 -0.11
C THR A 104 9.11 12.54 1.06
N THR A 105 8.63 12.33 2.30
CA THR A 105 9.43 12.50 3.51
C THR A 105 10.23 11.21 3.73
N PRO A 106 11.57 11.28 3.77
CA PRO A 106 12.39 10.09 3.93
C PRO A 106 12.15 9.43 5.30
N ALA A 107 11.88 8.13 5.30
CA ALA A 107 11.77 7.29 6.49
C ALA A 107 12.10 5.83 6.15
N ARG A 108 12.60 5.07 7.12
CA ARG A 108 12.84 3.63 6.96
C ARG A 108 11.63 2.80 7.40
N SER A 109 11.17 1.91 6.52
CA SER A 109 10.23 0.86 6.90
C SER A 109 10.86 -0.10 7.93
N GLU A 110 10.03 -0.87 8.65
CA GLU A 110 10.55 -1.84 9.62
C GLU A 110 11.50 -2.86 8.99
N PRO A 111 11.18 -3.50 7.84
CA PRO A 111 12.12 -4.41 7.19
C PRO A 111 13.43 -3.72 6.78
N THR A 112 13.39 -2.45 6.35
CA THR A 112 14.60 -1.68 6.00
C THR A 112 15.52 -1.54 7.20
N ARG A 113 14.96 -1.32 8.40
CA ARG A 113 15.72 -1.26 9.66
C ARG A 113 16.25 -2.64 10.07
N ILE A 114 15.44 -3.69 9.90
CA ILE A 114 15.85 -5.06 10.24
C ILE A 114 17.09 -5.45 9.44
N VAL A 115 17.10 -5.21 8.13
CA VAL A 115 18.21 -5.63 7.25
C VAL A 115 19.29 -4.56 7.08
N ASP A 116 19.08 -3.38 7.66
CA ASP A 116 19.89 -2.17 7.45
C ASP A 116 20.22 -1.95 5.96
N GLY A 117 19.22 -2.08 5.11
CA GLY A 117 19.36 -2.16 3.65
C GLY A 117 18.95 -0.90 2.91
N ASN A 118 18.93 -0.97 1.58
CA ASN A 118 18.31 0.06 0.75
C ASN A 118 16.77 -0.02 0.88
N GLN A 119 16.06 1.06 0.54
CA GLN A 119 14.61 1.01 0.35
C GLN A 119 14.23 1.67 -0.98
N VAL A 120 13.38 1.01 -1.75
CA VAL A 120 12.68 1.58 -2.90
C VAL A 120 11.21 1.62 -2.56
N SER A 121 10.55 2.77 -2.68
CA SER A 121 9.11 2.87 -2.42
C SER A 121 8.39 3.31 -3.70
N LEU A 122 7.26 2.68 -3.99
CA LEU A 122 6.48 2.94 -5.21
C LEU A 122 5.11 3.51 -4.87
N GLU A 123 4.76 4.64 -5.48
CA GLU A 123 3.40 5.17 -5.46
C GLU A 123 2.48 4.30 -6.31
N TYR A 124 1.32 3.95 -5.78
CA TYR A 124 0.37 3.11 -6.50
C TYR A 124 -0.23 3.88 -7.67
N ARG A 125 -0.38 3.24 -8.84
CA ARG A 125 -0.99 3.88 -10.02
C ARG A 125 -2.36 4.46 -9.68
N PHE A 126 -2.70 5.58 -10.32
CA PHE A 126 -3.92 6.39 -10.15
C PHE A 126 -3.97 7.29 -8.91
N PHE A 127 -3.11 7.08 -7.90
CA PHE A 127 -2.91 8.08 -6.85
C PHE A 127 -2.07 9.22 -7.41
N THR A 128 -2.58 10.45 -7.34
CA THR A 128 -1.92 11.59 -7.98
C THR A 128 -0.65 11.97 -7.23
N PRO A 129 0.46 12.26 -7.95
CA PRO A 129 0.52 12.54 -9.40
C PRO A 129 0.72 11.31 -10.30
N SER A 130 0.84 10.09 -9.76
CA SER A 130 1.07 8.85 -10.50
C SER A 130 -0.16 8.31 -11.25
N ARG A 131 -0.81 9.13 -12.07
CA ARG A 131 -2.04 8.79 -12.81
C ARG A 131 -1.89 9.05 -14.32
N PRO A 132 -2.30 8.11 -15.19
CA PRO A 132 -2.46 8.38 -16.62
C PRO A 132 -3.43 9.54 -16.88
N GLU A 133 -3.11 10.40 -17.84
CA GLU A 133 -3.99 11.48 -18.29
C GLU A 133 -4.24 11.38 -19.80
N PRO A 134 -5.50 11.16 -20.25
CA PRO A 134 -6.71 10.97 -19.43
C PRO A 134 -6.71 9.64 -18.66
N ALA A 135 -7.39 9.61 -17.52
CA ALA A 135 -7.47 8.43 -16.67
C ALA A 135 -8.43 7.36 -17.22
N ASP A 136 -7.89 6.32 -17.86
CA ASP A 136 -8.64 5.10 -18.19
C ASP A 136 -8.71 4.17 -16.96
N TRP A 137 -9.76 4.33 -16.16
CA TRP A 137 -9.99 3.56 -14.92
C TRP A 137 -9.99 2.04 -15.13
N SER A 138 -10.24 1.54 -16.34
CA SER A 138 -10.12 0.09 -16.62
C SER A 138 -8.69 -0.44 -16.47
N LYS A 139 -7.68 0.45 -16.39
CA LYS A 139 -6.27 0.14 -16.17
C LYS A 139 -5.84 0.25 -14.70
N LEU A 140 -6.75 0.58 -13.79
CA LEU A 140 -6.55 0.47 -12.36
C LEU A 140 -6.94 -0.94 -11.92
N ASP A 141 -6.05 -1.91 -12.14
CA ASP A 141 -6.23 -3.29 -11.72
C ASP A 141 -4.99 -3.87 -11.01
N ILE A 142 -5.20 -4.93 -10.23
CA ILE A 142 -4.15 -5.60 -9.44
C ILE A 142 -2.95 -6.01 -10.34
N TRP A 143 -3.21 -6.59 -11.51
CA TRP A 143 -2.16 -7.10 -12.38
C TRP A 143 -1.35 -5.97 -13.02
N GLN A 144 -2.00 -4.87 -13.39
CA GLN A 144 -1.34 -3.69 -13.92
C GLN A 144 -0.40 -3.06 -12.87
N ALA A 145 -0.84 -2.97 -11.61
CA ALA A 145 0.00 -2.48 -10.53
C ALA A 145 1.16 -3.44 -10.19
N ALA A 146 0.91 -4.76 -10.19
CA ALA A 146 1.98 -5.77 -10.08
C ALA A 146 3.01 -5.65 -11.21
N SER A 147 2.55 -5.31 -12.42
CA SER A 147 3.42 -5.12 -13.58
C SER A 147 4.24 -3.82 -13.49
N ASP A 148 3.68 -2.76 -12.89
CA ASP A 148 4.47 -1.55 -12.57
C ASP A 148 5.65 -1.89 -11.65
N GLN A 149 5.37 -2.69 -10.62
CA GLN A 149 6.35 -3.14 -9.63
C GLN A 149 7.44 -4.00 -10.27
N HIS A 150 7.04 -4.97 -11.09
CA HIS A 150 7.96 -5.81 -11.87
C HIS A 150 8.91 -4.97 -12.71
N ARG A 151 8.38 -3.97 -13.43
CA ARG A 151 9.20 -3.11 -14.28
C ARG A 151 10.20 -2.28 -13.48
N VAL A 152 9.80 -1.72 -12.34
CA VAL A 152 10.70 -0.98 -11.43
C VAL A 152 11.78 -1.90 -10.88
N PHE A 153 11.42 -3.11 -10.44
CA PHE A 153 12.38 -4.10 -9.98
C PHE A 153 13.41 -4.44 -11.07
N GLN A 154 12.95 -4.78 -12.28
CA GLN A 154 13.85 -5.10 -13.40
C GLN A 154 14.80 -3.96 -13.74
N ALA A 155 14.32 -2.71 -13.69
CA ALA A 155 15.12 -1.54 -13.97
C ALA A 155 16.21 -1.30 -12.91
N LEU A 156 15.92 -1.59 -11.64
CA LEU A 156 16.81 -1.31 -10.51
C LEU A 156 17.70 -2.50 -10.11
N LYS A 157 17.33 -3.73 -10.45
CA LYS A 157 18.09 -4.95 -10.12
C LYS A 157 19.56 -4.93 -10.59
N PRO A 158 19.92 -4.35 -11.75
CA PRO A 158 21.34 -4.20 -12.14
C PRO A 158 22.15 -3.27 -11.23
N ILE A 159 21.49 -2.33 -10.53
CA ILE A 159 22.14 -1.44 -9.57
C ILE A 159 22.21 -2.10 -8.19
N TYR A 160 21.10 -2.74 -7.78
CA TYR A 160 20.93 -3.38 -6.48
C TYR A 160 20.88 -4.90 -6.63
N GLY A 161 22.06 -5.50 -6.81
CA GLY A 161 22.20 -6.93 -7.09
C GLY A 161 21.91 -7.88 -5.92
N GLY A 162 21.87 -7.36 -4.68
CA GLY A 162 21.56 -8.13 -3.48
C GLY A 162 20.14 -8.69 -3.44
N HIS A 163 19.75 -9.29 -2.30
CA HIS A 163 18.40 -9.82 -2.10
C HIS A 163 17.35 -8.71 -1.97
N TRP A 164 16.12 -9.00 -2.39
CA TRP A 164 14.99 -8.07 -2.37
C TRP A 164 13.86 -8.55 -1.47
N ILE A 165 13.34 -7.70 -0.59
CA ILE A 165 12.20 -8.01 0.28
C ILE A 165 11.05 -7.05 -0.02
N ALA A 166 9.89 -7.56 -0.45
CA ALA A 166 8.70 -6.73 -0.60
C ALA A 166 8.01 -6.50 0.75
N THR A 167 7.44 -5.31 0.94
CA THR A 167 6.70 -4.99 2.16
C THR A 167 5.67 -3.89 1.94
N GLY A 168 4.67 -3.85 2.81
CA GLY A 168 3.69 -2.77 2.90
C GLY A 168 2.69 -3.04 4.03
N GLY A 169 1.95 -2.01 4.45
CA GLY A 169 0.85 -2.12 5.41
C GLY A 169 -0.50 -1.96 4.72
N SER A 170 -1.56 -2.58 5.24
CA SER A 170 -2.91 -2.49 4.69
C SER A 170 -2.95 -2.89 3.21
N LYS A 171 -3.51 -2.05 2.34
CA LYS A 171 -3.42 -2.18 0.87
C LYS A 171 -2.01 -2.27 0.34
N GLY A 172 -1.03 -1.66 1.01
CA GLY A 172 0.38 -1.87 0.68
C GLY A 172 0.81 -3.32 0.88
N GLY A 173 0.41 -3.96 1.98
CA GLY A 173 0.68 -5.38 2.26
C GLY A 173 -0.08 -6.33 1.32
N MET A 174 -1.32 -5.97 0.97
CA MET A 174 -2.07 -6.60 -0.12
C MET A 174 -1.27 -6.53 -1.43
N THR A 175 -0.78 -5.33 -1.78
CA THR A 175 -0.03 -5.14 -3.02
C THR A 175 1.29 -5.92 -3.03
N ALA A 176 2.03 -5.99 -1.91
CA ALA A 176 3.22 -6.83 -1.80
C ALA A 176 2.89 -8.32 -2.06
N THR A 177 1.76 -8.79 -1.53
CA THR A 177 1.26 -10.16 -1.73
C THR A 177 0.84 -10.41 -3.18
N TYR A 178 0.17 -9.44 -3.82
CA TYR A 178 -0.26 -9.52 -5.21
C TYR A 178 0.92 -9.48 -6.17
N TYR A 179 1.93 -8.67 -5.87
CA TYR A 179 3.12 -8.59 -6.66
C TYR A 179 3.83 -9.95 -6.70
N GLU A 180 4.06 -10.53 -5.52
CA GLU A 180 4.67 -11.86 -5.39
C GLU A 180 3.83 -12.93 -6.09
N ARG A 181 2.50 -12.83 -6.01
CA ARG A 181 1.59 -13.73 -6.73
C ARG A 181 1.83 -13.74 -8.25
N PHE A 182 2.00 -12.58 -8.87
CA PHE A 182 2.13 -12.47 -10.33
C PHE A 182 3.59 -12.58 -10.80
N TYR A 183 4.56 -12.27 -9.93
CA TYR A 183 5.99 -12.27 -10.22
C TYR A 183 6.81 -12.95 -9.10
N PRO A 184 6.59 -14.27 -8.84
CA PRO A 184 7.12 -14.99 -7.67
C PRO A 184 8.63 -15.28 -7.71
N ARG A 185 9.37 -14.63 -8.61
CA ARG A 185 10.82 -14.78 -8.78
C ARG A 185 11.56 -13.46 -8.61
N ASP A 186 10.84 -12.38 -8.34
CA ASP A 186 11.44 -11.06 -8.22
C ASP A 186 11.89 -10.76 -6.79
N MET A 187 11.16 -11.25 -5.79
CA MET A 187 11.45 -11.03 -4.38
C MET A 187 11.99 -12.30 -3.72
N ASP A 188 12.92 -12.12 -2.78
CA ASP A 188 13.48 -13.19 -1.95
C ASP A 188 12.65 -13.43 -0.68
N GLY A 189 11.76 -12.50 -0.33
CA GLY A 189 10.78 -12.64 0.73
C GLY A 189 9.76 -11.49 0.76
N VAL A 190 8.66 -11.71 1.46
CA VAL A 190 7.56 -10.73 1.61
C VAL A 190 7.23 -10.54 3.09
N VAL A 191 7.10 -9.30 3.54
CA VAL A 191 6.62 -8.94 4.88
C VAL A 191 5.40 -8.03 4.74
N ALA A 192 4.21 -8.62 4.85
CA ALA A 192 2.94 -7.93 4.72
C ALA A 192 2.35 -7.64 6.11
N TYR A 193 2.07 -6.36 6.39
CA TYR A 193 1.46 -5.93 7.64
C TYR A 193 -0.03 -5.66 7.42
N VAL A 194 -0.87 -6.18 8.33
CA VAL A 194 -2.30 -5.87 8.45
C VAL A 194 -3.07 -5.90 7.12
N ALA A 195 -2.67 -6.80 6.22
CA ALA A 195 -3.19 -6.90 4.86
C ALA A 195 -4.49 -7.71 4.84
N PRO A 196 -5.65 -7.11 4.51
CA PRO A 196 -6.90 -7.87 4.42
C PRO A 196 -6.95 -8.74 3.16
N ASP A 197 -7.77 -9.78 3.21
CA ASP A 197 -7.97 -10.78 2.15
C ASP A 197 -9.46 -11.17 2.06
N ASP A 198 -10.24 -10.30 1.39
CA ASP A 198 -11.67 -10.52 1.16
C ASP A 198 -11.89 -11.46 -0.05
N VAL A 199 -11.97 -12.76 0.25
CA VAL A 199 -12.12 -13.82 -0.76
C VAL A 199 -13.56 -13.92 -1.29
N VAL A 200 -14.55 -13.54 -0.47
CA VAL A 200 -15.97 -13.64 -0.75
C VAL A 200 -16.66 -12.38 -0.20
N ASN A 201 -16.73 -11.35 -1.05
CA ASN A 201 -17.25 -10.02 -0.70
C ASN A 201 -18.64 -9.98 -0.03
N ASP A 202 -19.47 -11.02 -0.20
CA ASP A 202 -20.80 -11.07 0.39
C ASP A 202 -20.85 -11.91 1.69
N GLU A 203 -19.69 -12.32 2.23
CA GLU A 203 -19.56 -13.06 3.50
C GLU A 203 -18.64 -12.29 4.45
N ASP A 204 -19.23 -11.39 5.24
CA ASP A 204 -18.53 -10.52 6.19
C ASP A 204 -18.72 -10.90 7.67
N SER A 205 -19.23 -12.10 7.94
CA SER A 205 -19.58 -12.56 9.29
C SER A 205 -18.38 -12.62 10.24
N ALA A 206 -17.15 -12.66 9.70
CA ALA A 206 -15.92 -12.57 10.47
C ALA A 206 -15.79 -11.21 11.17
N TYR A 207 -16.13 -10.13 10.49
CA TYR A 207 -16.12 -8.78 11.06
C TYR A 207 -17.19 -8.63 12.14
N ASP A 208 -18.41 -9.12 11.89
CA ASP A 208 -19.48 -9.10 12.90
C ASP A 208 -19.04 -9.81 14.18
N ARG A 209 -18.46 -11.02 14.06
CA ARG A 209 -17.93 -11.76 15.22
C ARG A 209 -16.83 -10.98 15.94
N PHE A 210 -15.91 -10.36 15.20
CA PHE A 210 -14.84 -9.55 15.77
C PHE A 210 -15.40 -8.46 16.70
N PHE A 211 -16.37 -7.68 16.22
CA PHE A 211 -16.98 -6.59 17.01
C PHE A 211 -17.76 -7.07 18.25
N THR A 212 -18.14 -8.35 18.33
CA THR A 212 -18.74 -8.90 19.57
C THR A 212 -17.72 -9.18 20.68
N THR A 213 -16.44 -9.33 20.34
CA THR A 213 -15.41 -9.87 21.24
C THR A 213 -14.22 -8.95 21.49
N VAL A 214 -13.92 -8.01 20.59
CA VAL A 214 -12.73 -7.15 20.68
C VAL A 214 -12.72 -6.31 21.96
N GLY A 215 -11.56 -6.24 22.62
CA GLY A 215 -11.37 -5.48 23.86
C GLY A 215 -12.29 -5.88 25.01
N THR A 216 -12.60 -4.92 25.89
CA THR A 216 -13.50 -5.15 27.04
C THR A 216 -14.96 -4.88 26.64
N LYS A 217 -15.89 -5.56 27.32
CA LYS A 217 -17.34 -5.28 27.13
C LYS A 217 -17.65 -3.81 27.40
N GLU A 218 -17.10 -3.25 28.47
CA GLU A 218 -17.27 -1.83 28.82
C GLU A 218 -16.88 -0.91 27.66
N CYS A 219 -15.71 -1.15 27.04
CA CYS A 219 -15.29 -0.31 25.93
C CYS A 219 -16.21 -0.44 24.71
N ARG A 220 -16.63 -1.67 24.38
CA ARG A 220 -17.59 -1.91 23.31
C ARG A 220 -18.94 -1.22 23.57
N ASP A 221 -19.41 -1.26 24.82
CA ASP A 221 -20.66 -0.61 25.21
C ASP A 221 -20.55 0.92 25.06
N ARG A 222 -19.45 1.54 25.50
CA ARG A 222 -19.21 2.99 25.34
C ARG A 222 -19.16 3.41 23.88
N LEU A 223 -18.42 2.67 23.05
CA LEU A 223 -18.30 2.97 21.62
C LEU A 223 -19.65 2.88 20.90
N ASN A 224 -20.41 1.82 21.16
CA ASN A 224 -21.75 1.65 20.60
C ASN A 224 -22.72 2.72 21.11
N ALA A 225 -22.60 3.16 22.36
CA ALA A 225 -23.44 4.21 22.92
C ALA A 225 -23.20 5.57 22.24
N VAL A 226 -21.93 5.95 22.02
CA VAL A 226 -21.59 7.19 21.27
C VAL A 226 -22.10 7.10 19.83
N GLN A 227 -21.85 5.99 19.14
CA GLN A 227 -22.31 5.77 17.77
C GLN A 227 -23.83 5.90 17.67
N ARG A 228 -24.58 5.26 18.59
CA ARG A 228 -26.04 5.36 18.64
C ARG A 228 -26.50 6.79 18.95
N GLU A 229 -25.89 7.44 19.94
CA GLU A 229 -26.30 8.77 20.36
C GLU A 229 -26.11 9.81 19.25
N ALA A 230 -25.04 9.69 18.46
CA ALA A 230 -24.84 10.52 17.27
C ALA A 230 -26.01 10.37 16.26
N LEU A 231 -26.58 9.18 16.09
CA LEU A 231 -27.74 8.97 15.22
C LEU A 231 -29.06 9.45 15.85
N VAL A 232 -29.21 9.36 17.18
CA VAL A 232 -30.36 9.93 17.90
C VAL A 232 -30.37 11.45 17.76
N ARG A 233 -29.21 12.09 17.89
CA ARG A 233 -29.01 13.54 17.79
C ARG A 233 -28.66 14.00 16.38
N ARG A 234 -29.12 13.27 15.37
CA ARG A 234 -28.80 13.55 13.97
C ARG A 234 -29.07 15.00 13.58
N GLU A 235 -30.23 15.55 13.91
CA GLU A 235 -30.59 16.92 13.50
C GLU A 235 -29.62 18.01 14.00
N PRO A 236 -29.33 18.15 15.31
CA PRO A 236 -28.36 19.15 15.76
C PRO A 236 -26.92 18.86 15.28
N LEU A 237 -26.52 17.60 15.16
CA LEU A 237 -25.17 17.25 14.70
C LEU A 237 -25.00 17.46 13.18
N GLU A 238 -26.03 17.28 12.36
CA GLU A 238 -26.02 17.62 10.94
C GLU A 238 -25.99 19.13 10.71
N GLN A 239 -26.66 19.93 11.55
CA GLN A 239 -26.53 21.40 11.49
C GLN A 239 -25.09 21.83 11.74
N ARG A 240 -24.42 21.20 12.72
CA ARG A 240 -23.00 21.41 12.97
C ARG A 240 -22.13 20.92 11.81
N TYR A 241 -22.46 19.79 11.21
CA TYR A 241 -21.72 19.28 10.06
C TYR A 241 -21.84 20.21 8.84
N ALA A 242 -23.02 20.78 8.61
CA ALA A 242 -23.24 21.77 7.57
C ALA A 242 -22.42 23.04 7.80
N GLN A 243 -22.32 23.50 9.05
CA GLN A 243 -21.46 24.63 9.41
C GLN A 243 -19.98 24.29 9.17
N TYR A 244 -19.52 23.14 9.67
CA TYR A 244 -18.15 22.64 9.45
C TYR A 244 -17.82 22.54 7.96
N ALA A 245 -18.74 22.02 7.15
CA ALA A 245 -18.58 21.94 5.70
C ALA A 245 -18.49 23.33 5.06
N THR A 246 -19.32 24.28 5.49
CA THR A 246 -19.29 25.67 4.99
C THR A 246 -17.96 26.35 5.32
N ASP A 247 -17.48 26.20 6.56
CA ASP A 247 -16.25 26.84 7.03
C ASP A 247 -14.99 26.35 6.31
N ASN A 248 -15.01 25.11 5.82
CA ASN A 248 -13.89 24.46 5.14
C ASN A 248 -14.09 24.30 3.62
N GLY A 249 -15.25 24.69 3.09
CA GLY A 249 -15.59 24.55 1.66
C GLY A 249 -15.79 23.10 1.21
N TYR A 250 -16.27 22.23 2.10
CA TYR A 250 -16.55 20.83 1.78
C TYR A 250 -17.88 20.63 1.07
N THR A 251 -17.93 19.62 0.20
CA THR A 251 -19.12 19.23 -0.59
C THR A 251 -19.37 17.72 -0.48
N PHE A 252 -20.54 17.25 -0.92
CA PHE A 252 -21.00 15.86 -0.71
C PHE A 252 -21.58 15.20 -1.97
N ASP A 253 -21.22 15.66 -3.17
CA ASP A 253 -21.81 15.21 -4.43
C ASP A 253 -21.58 13.71 -4.68
N THR A 254 -20.38 13.22 -4.33
CA THR A 254 -19.98 11.82 -4.51
C THR A 254 -20.74 10.89 -3.57
N ALA A 255 -20.78 11.25 -2.28
CA ALA A 255 -21.51 10.51 -1.26
C ALA A 255 -23.03 10.58 -1.50
N GLY A 256 -23.52 11.66 -2.08
CA GLY A 256 -24.91 11.89 -2.49
C GLY A 256 -25.50 13.14 -1.84
N ASP A 257 -25.38 13.24 -0.53
CA ASP A 257 -25.79 14.40 0.27
C ASP A 257 -25.10 14.37 1.66
N LEU A 258 -25.30 15.43 2.44
CA LEU A 258 -24.72 15.59 3.77
C LEU A 258 -25.23 14.55 4.78
N ASP A 259 -26.51 14.18 4.74
CA ASP A 259 -27.14 13.21 5.67
C ASP A 259 -26.54 11.80 5.47
N ARG A 260 -26.33 11.40 4.21
CA ARG A 260 -25.68 10.13 3.87
C ARG A 260 -24.21 10.13 4.23
N ALA A 261 -23.48 11.22 4.01
CA ALA A 261 -22.10 11.36 4.45
C ALA A 261 -21.99 11.31 5.98
N TYR A 262 -22.89 11.99 6.69
CA TYR A 262 -22.98 11.99 8.15
C TYR A 262 -23.19 10.57 8.69
N GLU A 263 -24.19 9.85 8.18
CA GLU A 263 -24.43 8.47 8.61
C GLU A 263 -23.22 7.57 8.32
N ALA A 264 -22.56 7.72 7.18
CA ALA A 264 -21.36 6.96 6.86
C ALA A 264 -20.24 7.21 7.88
N VAL A 265 -19.95 8.47 8.24
CA VAL A 265 -18.93 8.82 9.26
C VAL A 265 -19.27 8.19 10.61
N VAL A 266 -20.54 8.29 11.03
CA VAL A 266 -21.00 7.76 12.31
C VAL A 266 -20.94 6.23 12.34
N LEU A 267 -21.38 5.54 11.28
CA LEU A 267 -21.35 4.08 11.22
C LEU A 267 -19.93 3.50 11.19
N ASP A 268 -18.94 4.28 10.77
CA ASP A 268 -17.53 3.89 10.82
C ASP A 268 -16.86 4.07 12.18
N TYR A 269 -17.48 4.78 13.13
CA TYR A 269 -16.89 5.13 14.43
C TYR A 269 -16.30 3.94 15.19
N VAL A 270 -17.07 2.86 15.35
CA VAL A 270 -16.60 1.67 16.08
C VAL A 270 -15.45 0.99 15.32
N TRP A 271 -15.53 0.94 14.00
CA TRP A 271 -14.48 0.36 13.15
C TRP A 271 -13.18 1.15 13.29
N SER A 272 -13.24 2.47 13.08
CA SER A 272 -12.08 3.37 13.11
C SER A 272 -11.42 3.42 14.48
N PHE A 273 -12.19 3.32 15.58
CA PHE A 273 -11.61 3.20 16.91
C PHE A 273 -10.71 1.97 17.01
N TRP A 274 -11.20 0.79 16.63
CA TRP A 274 -10.40 -0.43 16.73
C TRP A 274 -9.26 -0.47 15.71
N GLN A 275 -9.43 0.14 14.54
CA GLN A 275 -8.37 0.25 13.54
C GLN A 275 -7.21 1.13 14.02
N TYR A 276 -7.48 2.28 14.66
CA TYR A 276 -6.46 3.31 14.89
C TYR A 276 -6.22 3.71 16.35
N SER A 277 -7.10 3.33 17.27
CA SER A 277 -6.94 3.54 18.72
C SER A 277 -6.53 2.25 19.43
N LEU A 278 -6.00 2.38 20.65
CA LEU A 278 -5.70 1.25 21.53
C LEU A 278 -6.78 1.13 22.59
N LEU A 279 -6.88 -0.05 23.22
CA LEU A 279 -7.85 -0.30 24.29
C LEU A 279 -7.75 0.75 25.44
N LYS A 280 -6.54 1.20 25.77
CA LYS A 280 -6.30 2.24 26.78
C LYS A 280 -6.91 3.59 26.41
N ASP A 281 -7.11 3.87 25.12
CA ASP A 281 -7.65 5.14 24.64
C ASP A 281 -9.19 5.18 24.81
N CYS A 282 -9.80 4.06 25.23
CA CYS A 282 -11.23 4.00 25.52
C CYS A 282 -11.66 4.92 26.67
N ASP A 283 -10.72 5.32 27.53
CA ASP A 283 -10.95 6.31 28.58
C ASP A 283 -11.23 7.71 28.03
N THR A 284 -10.93 7.96 26.75
CA THR A 284 -11.27 9.20 26.05
C THR A 284 -12.67 9.19 25.43
N VAL A 285 -13.33 8.02 25.37
CA VAL A 285 -14.70 7.88 24.87
C VAL A 285 -15.67 8.24 26.00
N PRO A 286 -16.70 9.09 25.74
CA PRO A 286 -17.71 9.42 26.74
C PRO A 286 -18.26 8.18 27.47
N ALA A 287 -18.15 8.19 28.80
CA ALA A 287 -18.57 7.06 29.63
C ALA A 287 -20.10 6.87 29.67
N ASP A 288 -20.85 7.97 29.60
CA ASP A 288 -22.30 8.01 29.50
C ASP A 288 -22.71 8.91 28.32
N ALA A 289 -22.85 8.33 27.14
CA ALA A 289 -23.17 9.07 25.92
C ALA A 289 -24.55 9.77 26.01
N ALA A 290 -25.50 9.22 26.75
CA ALA A 290 -26.86 9.77 26.85
C ALA A 290 -26.90 11.13 27.57
N THR A 291 -25.95 11.38 28.47
CA THR A 291 -25.84 12.64 29.23
C THR A 291 -24.72 13.55 28.73
N ALA A 292 -23.85 13.06 27.84
CA ALA A 292 -22.81 13.83 27.18
C ALA A 292 -23.41 14.99 26.36
N SER A 293 -22.66 16.08 26.20
CA SER A 293 -23.07 17.21 25.36
C SER A 293 -22.96 16.87 23.87
N ASP A 294 -23.63 17.64 23.00
CA ASP A 294 -23.45 17.50 21.54
C ASP A 294 -21.99 17.78 21.13
N ASP A 295 -21.30 18.65 21.86
CA ASP A 295 -19.86 18.90 21.70
C ASP A 295 -19.01 17.67 21.98
N ASP A 296 -19.32 16.91 23.04
CA ASP A 296 -18.56 15.72 23.40
C ASP A 296 -18.80 14.59 22.39
N ILE A 297 -20.05 14.39 21.95
CA ILE A 297 -20.38 13.40 20.92
C ILE A 297 -19.70 13.76 19.59
N TRP A 298 -19.85 15.02 19.14
CA TRP A 298 -19.20 15.51 17.93
C TRP A 298 -17.69 15.30 17.99
N LYS A 299 -17.04 15.79 19.05
CA LYS A 299 -15.58 15.70 19.20
C LYS A 299 -15.11 14.25 19.22
N SER A 300 -15.86 13.36 19.86
CA SER A 300 -15.51 11.94 19.87
C SER A 300 -15.55 11.34 18.46
N VAL A 301 -16.66 11.56 17.73
CA VAL A 301 -16.79 11.06 16.34
C VAL A 301 -15.73 11.67 15.44
N ASP A 302 -15.50 12.98 15.51
CA ASP A 302 -14.49 13.65 14.69
C ASP A 302 -13.07 13.17 14.98
N THR A 303 -12.73 12.94 16.26
CA THR A 303 -11.39 12.47 16.66
C THR A 303 -11.10 11.05 16.15
N VAL A 304 -12.13 10.21 16.07
CA VAL A 304 -12.00 8.77 15.75
C VAL A 304 -12.25 8.47 14.28
N SER A 305 -13.34 9.00 13.72
CA SER A 305 -13.75 8.81 12.32
C SER A 305 -13.30 9.94 11.41
N GLY A 306 -13.38 11.19 11.88
CA GLY A 306 -13.13 12.39 11.06
C GLY A 306 -14.31 12.76 10.15
N PHE A 307 -14.89 13.94 10.36
CA PHE A 307 -16.00 14.41 9.53
C PHE A 307 -15.58 14.81 8.10
N GLU A 308 -14.29 14.96 7.81
CA GLU A 308 -13.80 15.23 6.45
C GLU A 308 -13.88 14.00 5.52
N ALA A 309 -13.86 12.79 6.07
CA ALA A 309 -13.59 11.54 5.35
C ALA A 309 -14.46 11.30 4.09
N TYR A 310 -15.76 11.59 4.18
CA TYR A 310 -16.75 11.34 3.13
C TYR A 310 -17.23 12.62 2.42
N THR A 311 -16.50 13.72 2.60
CA THR A 311 -16.62 14.89 1.73
C THR A 311 -16.02 14.56 0.36
N ASP A 312 -16.38 15.31 -0.69
CA ASP A 312 -15.76 15.13 -2.01
C ASP A 312 -14.24 15.33 -1.98
N GLN A 313 -13.77 16.22 -1.12
CA GLN A 313 -12.37 16.55 -0.92
C GLN A 313 -11.63 15.40 -0.25
N GLY A 314 -12.20 14.82 0.82
CA GLY A 314 -11.69 13.61 1.46
C GLY A 314 -11.67 12.42 0.52
N LEU A 315 -12.73 12.23 -0.27
CA LEU A 315 -12.86 11.13 -1.23
C LEU A 315 -11.96 11.27 -2.46
N ALA A 316 -11.57 12.48 -2.85
CA ALA A 316 -10.81 12.72 -4.08
C ALA A 316 -9.48 11.95 -4.10
N GLN A 317 -8.74 11.96 -2.99
CA GLN A 317 -7.47 11.22 -2.86
C GLN A 317 -7.68 9.70 -2.92
N TYR A 318 -8.78 9.19 -2.34
CA TYR A 318 -9.05 7.76 -2.18
C TYR A 318 -9.98 7.16 -3.23
N THR A 319 -10.42 7.94 -4.20
CA THR A 319 -11.20 7.41 -5.34
C THR A 319 -10.51 6.19 -5.99
N PRO A 320 -9.17 6.14 -6.16
CA PRO A 320 -8.48 4.93 -6.63
C PRO A 320 -8.62 3.71 -5.72
N TYR A 321 -8.62 3.90 -4.40
CA TYR A 321 -8.88 2.82 -3.45
C TYR A 321 -10.31 2.30 -3.59
N TYR A 322 -11.30 3.18 -3.49
CA TYR A 322 -12.71 2.80 -3.55
C TYR A 322 -13.10 2.18 -4.89
N TYR A 323 -12.47 2.65 -5.98
CA TYR A 323 -12.58 2.01 -7.29
C TYR A 323 -12.09 0.56 -7.24
N GLN A 324 -10.90 0.30 -6.68
CA GLN A 324 -10.37 -1.06 -6.57
C GLN A 324 -11.17 -1.94 -5.61
N ALA A 325 -11.60 -1.40 -4.47
CA ALA A 325 -12.49 -2.08 -3.54
C ALA A 325 -13.73 -2.60 -4.27
N GLY A 326 -14.47 -1.73 -4.95
CA GLY A 326 -15.67 -2.13 -5.69
C GLY A 326 -15.44 -2.78 -7.07
N THR A 327 -14.20 -3.05 -7.49
CA THR A 327 -13.92 -3.73 -8.78
C THR A 327 -13.09 -5.00 -8.66
N GLN A 328 -12.30 -5.18 -7.61
CA GLN A 328 -11.46 -6.36 -7.39
C GLN A 328 -11.26 -6.78 -5.94
N LEU A 329 -11.02 -5.83 -5.03
CA LEU A 329 -10.55 -6.16 -3.68
C LEU A 329 -11.69 -6.63 -2.78
N GLY A 330 -12.90 -6.15 -3.03
CA GLY A 330 -14.02 -6.28 -2.11
C GLY A 330 -13.99 -5.23 -1.01
N SER A 331 -14.92 -5.31 -0.07
CA SER A 331 -15.06 -4.38 1.03
C SER A 331 -15.96 -4.92 2.14
N PRO A 332 -15.68 -4.62 3.43
CA PRO A 332 -16.47 -5.13 4.53
C PRO A 332 -17.87 -4.52 4.59
N THR A 333 -18.87 -5.35 4.85
CA THR A 333 -20.21 -4.95 5.30
C THR A 333 -20.47 -5.45 6.72
N ILE A 334 -20.77 -4.56 7.67
CA ILE A 334 -20.99 -4.94 9.08
C ILE A 334 -22.40 -4.62 9.57
N HIS A 335 -22.84 -5.33 10.60
CA HIS A 335 -24.13 -5.13 11.25
C HIS A 335 -24.02 -4.31 12.54
N PHE A 336 -25.10 -3.60 12.87
CA PHE A 336 -25.19 -2.73 14.05
C PHE A 336 -26.28 -3.19 15.02
N PRO A 337 -26.10 -4.32 15.74
CA PRO A 337 -27.14 -4.86 16.62
C PRO A 337 -27.47 -3.97 17.82
N SER A 338 -26.58 -3.04 18.19
CA SER A 338 -26.75 -2.09 19.30
C SER A 338 -27.52 -0.81 18.91
N ILE A 339 -27.95 -0.68 17.65
CA ILE A 339 -28.62 0.51 17.11
C ILE A 339 -30.00 0.11 16.59
N GLU A 340 -31.03 0.87 16.96
CA GLU A 340 -32.38 0.65 16.48
C GLU A 340 -32.45 0.82 14.95
N ARG A 341 -33.13 -0.11 14.27
CA ARG A 341 -33.26 -0.09 12.80
C ARG A 341 -33.80 1.23 12.24
N GLY A 342 -34.63 1.94 13.01
CA GLY A 342 -35.19 3.23 12.59
C GLY A 342 -34.19 4.40 12.59
N LEU A 343 -33.03 4.25 13.23
CA LEU A 343 -31.98 5.28 13.27
C LEU A 343 -31.01 5.20 12.09
N ILE A 344 -30.91 4.04 11.44
CA ILE A 344 -30.05 3.79 10.27
C ILE A 344 -30.90 3.93 9.01
N ARG A 345 -30.66 4.99 8.22
CA ARG A 345 -31.45 5.33 7.03
C ARG A 345 -30.92 4.68 5.76
N TYR A 346 -29.59 4.60 5.63
CA TYR A 346 -28.89 4.23 4.40
C TYR A 346 -28.14 2.90 4.52
N GLY A 347 -27.93 2.41 5.75
CA GLY A 347 -27.20 1.18 6.01
C GLY A 347 -25.69 1.38 5.93
N TYR A 348 -24.95 0.28 6.02
CA TYR A 348 -23.49 0.34 5.82
C TYR A 348 -23.17 0.57 4.34
N GLN A 349 -22.39 1.61 4.03
CA GLN A 349 -22.26 2.12 2.66
C GLN A 349 -21.20 1.35 1.85
N PRO A 350 -21.53 0.84 0.63
CA PRO A 350 -20.57 0.13 -0.21
C PRO A 350 -19.62 1.09 -0.95
N PRO A 351 -18.45 0.63 -1.44
CA PRO A 351 -17.46 1.45 -2.15
C PRO A 351 -17.99 2.25 -3.34
N ARG A 352 -19.06 1.75 -3.98
CA ARG A 352 -19.71 2.44 -5.10
C ARG A 352 -20.24 3.83 -4.71
N ASN A 353 -20.55 4.06 -3.44
CA ASN A 353 -21.02 5.36 -2.95
C ASN A 353 -19.87 6.36 -2.72
N PHE A 354 -18.63 5.91 -2.87
CA PHE A 354 -17.43 6.70 -2.61
C PHE A 354 -16.58 6.91 -3.88
N VAL A 355 -17.19 6.70 -5.04
CA VAL A 355 -16.58 6.92 -6.36
C VAL A 355 -17.55 7.76 -7.19
N PRO A 356 -17.08 8.81 -7.90
CA PRO A 356 -17.92 9.58 -8.81
C PRO A 356 -18.65 8.72 -9.86
N ARG A 357 -19.92 9.05 -10.15
CA ARG A 357 -20.77 8.27 -11.08
C ARG A 357 -20.27 8.28 -12.53
N SER A 358 -19.43 9.24 -12.89
CA SER A 358 -18.73 9.30 -14.19
C SER A 358 -17.73 8.16 -14.40
N ILE A 359 -17.31 7.48 -13.32
CA ILE A 359 -16.39 6.35 -13.38
C ILE A 359 -17.19 5.04 -13.30
N PRO A 360 -17.28 4.25 -14.39
CA PRO A 360 -18.00 2.98 -14.37
C PRO A 360 -17.26 1.94 -13.53
N MET A 361 -17.99 1.17 -12.72
CA MET A 361 -17.44 0.09 -11.90
C MET A 361 -18.15 -1.24 -12.20
N ARG A 362 -17.36 -2.31 -12.26
CA ARG A 362 -17.86 -3.68 -12.35
C ARG A 362 -16.99 -4.59 -11.49
N PHE A 363 -17.61 -5.27 -10.53
CA PHE A 363 -16.91 -6.17 -9.62
C PHE A 363 -16.43 -7.45 -10.33
N ARG A 364 -15.22 -7.90 -9.99
CA ARG A 364 -14.60 -9.14 -10.47
C ARG A 364 -14.43 -10.11 -9.29
N PRO A 365 -15.45 -10.95 -8.99
CA PRO A 365 -15.46 -11.78 -7.78
C PRO A 365 -14.40 -12.89 -7.73
N GLY A 366 -13.68 -13.13 -8.83
CA GLY A 366 -12.59 -14.11 -8.87
C GLY A 366 -11.22 -13.55 -8.47
N ALA A 367 -11.05 -12.23 -8.38
CA ALA A 367 -9.73 -11.62 -8.24
C ALA A 367 -9.03 -11.98 -6.92
N MET A 368 -9.72 -11.81 -5.79
CA MET A 368 -9.16 -12.14 -4.48
C MET A 368 -9.03 -13.65 -4.25
N ARG A 369 -10.02 -14.44 -4.66
CA ARG A 369 -9.95 -15.91 -4.61
C ARG A 369 -8.73 -16.47 -5.34
N ASP A 370 -8.39 -15.89 -6.48
CA ASP A 370 -7.22 -16.26 -7.26
C ASP A 370 -5.91 -16.02 -6.49
N VAL A 371 -5.80 -14.88 -5.79
CA VAL A 371 -4.66 -14.58 -4.90
C VAL A 371 -4.63 -15.50 -3.68
N ASP A 372 -5.72 -15.59 -2.91
CA ASP A 372 -5.80 -16.44 -1.70
C ASP A 372 -5.45 -17.90 -2.01
N THR A 373 -6.00 -18.45 -3.10
CA THR A 373 -5.70 -19.82 -3.52
C THR A 373 -4.21 -20.00 -3.76
N TRP A 374 -3.56 -19.04 -4.41
CA TRP A 374 -2.12 -19.12 -4.63
C TRP A 374 -1.34 -18.99 -3.34
N VAL A 375 -1.68 -18.06 -2.44
CA VAL A 375 -1.01 -17.93 -1.13
C VAL A 375 -1.09 -19.25 -0.36
N ARG A 376 -2.27 -19.89 -0.31
CA ARG A 376 -2.46 -21.17 0.36
C ARG A 376 -1.61 -22.31 -0.19
N HIS A 377 -1.35 -22.32 -1.49
CA HIS A 377 -0.72 -23.45 -2.17
C HIS A 377 0.72 -23.21 -2.64
N ARG A 378 1.17 -21.96 -2.69
CA ARG A 378 2.42 -21.55 -3.34
C ARG A 378 3.22 -20.52 -2.56
N ALA A 379 2.70 -19.94 -1.48
CA ALA A 379 3.47 -18.98 -0.68
C ALA A 379 4.81 -19.59 -0.25
N ALA A 380 5.89 -18.87 -0.53
CA ALA A 380 7.24 -19.20 -0.08
C ALA A 380 7.90 -17.93 0.45
N HIS A 381 8.51 -17.99 1.64
CA HIS A 381 9.18 -16.83 2.25
C HIS A 381 8.24 -15.63 2.48
N MET A 382 7.03 -15.89 2.97
CA MET A 382 6.02 -14.83 3.23
C MET A 382 5.68 -14.75 4.71
N LEU A 383 5.78 -13.56 5.28
CA LEU A 383 5.41 -13.24 6.64
C LEU A 383 4.23 -12.26 6.64
N PHE A 384 3.12 -12.67 7.27
CA PHE A 384 1.97 -11.81 7.53
C PHE A 384 1.91 -11.47 9.03
N VAL A 385 1.75 -10.19 9.37
CA VAL A 385 1.65 -9.72 10.75
C VAL A 385 0.36 -8.92 10.93
N TYR A 386 -0.51 -9.35 11.84
CA TYR A 386 -1.79 -8.71 12.14
C TYR A 386 -1.85 -8.15 13.55
N GLY A 387 -2.69 -7.14 13.79
CA GLY A 387 -3.06 -6.70 15.14
C GLY A 387 -4.22 -7.53 15.69
N GLN A 388 -4.16 -7.93 16.96
CA GLN A 388 -5.28 -8.63 17.61
C GLN A 388 -6.58 -7.81 17.61
N ASN A 389 -6.46 -6.49 17.76
CA ASN A 389 -7.56 -5.55 17.85
C ASN A 389 -7.82 -4.81 16.53
N ASP A 390 -7.20 -5.24 15.42
CA ASP A 390 -7.44 -4.65 14.11
C ASP A 390 -8.61 -5.37 13.41
N PRO A 391 -9.71 -4.67 13.04
CA PRO A 391 -10.83 -5.30 12.36
C PRO A 391 -10.43 -5.95 11.04
N TRP A 392 -9.46 -5.39 10.31
CA TRP A 392 -8.97 -5.94 9.03
C TRP A 392 -8.34 -7.33 9.18
N GLY A 393 -7.87 -7.70 10.37
CA GLY A 393 -7.36 -9.04 10.67
C GLY A 393 -8.43 -10.14 10.70
N SER A 394 -9.71 -9.79 10.69
CA SER A 394 -10.84 -10.74 10.66
C SER A 394 -10.84 -11.57 9.37
N GLU A 395 -10.52 -10.91 8.25
CA GLU A 395 -10.31 -11.51 6.95
C GLU A 395 -8.87 -11.35 6.53
N ARG A 396 -8.05 -12.25 7.07
CA ARG A 396 -6.61 -12.30 6.82
C ARG A 396 -6.25 -13.39 5.82
N PHE A 397 -5.12 -13.19 5.13
CA PHE A 397 -4.47 -14.24 4.36
C PHE A 397 -4.19 -15.47 5.25
N ARG A 398 -4.41 -16.65 4.67
CA ARG A 398 -4.17 -17.93 5.35
C ARG A 398 -3.17 -18.76 4.57
N LEU A 399 -2.30 -19.44 5.29
CA LEU A 399 -1.37 -20.40 4.71
C LEU A 399 -2.03 -21.77 4.65
N GLY A 400 -1.79 -22.49 3.55
CA GLY A 400 -2.22 -23.85 3.36
C GLY A 400 -1.04 -24.82 3.35
N THR A 401 -1.32 -26.10 3.10
CA THR A 401 -0.31 -27.19 3.13
C THR A 401 0.79 -27.03 2.08
N GLY A 402 0.58 -26.20 1.05
CA GLY A 402 1.57 -25.91 0.02
C GLY A 402 2.56 -24.81 0.41
N ALA A 403 2.27 -24.01 1.45
CA ALA A 403 3.16 -22.93 1.88
C ALA A 403 4.48 -23.46 2.45
N ARG A 404 5.57 -22.71 2.26
CA ARG A 404 6.93 -23.09 2.67
C ARG A 404 7.66 -21.91 3.27
N ASP A 405 8.21 -22.08 4.47
CA ASP A 405 8.89 -21.00 5.19
C ASP A 405 8.05 -19.70 5.22
N SER A 406 6.75 -19.85 5.50
CA SER A 406 5.80 -18.74 5.56
C SER A 406 5.07 -18.75 6.89
N TYR A 407 4.70 -17.57 7.39
CA TYR A 407 4.17 -17.40 8.75
C TYR A 407 3.02 -16.40 8.76
N VAL A 408 2.07 -16.61 9.67
CA VAL A 408 1.02 -15.64 10.02
C VAL A 408 1.10 -15.45 11.52
N PHE A 409 1.44 -14.24 11.96
CA PHE A 409 1.54 -13.90 13.38
C PHE A 409 0.53 -12.81 13.76
N THR A 410 0.18 -12.74 15.04
CA THR A 410 -0.80 -11.78 15.57
C THR A 410 -0.23 -11.10 16.80
N ALA A 411 -0.01 -9.79 16.72
CA ALA A 411 0.51 -8.97 17.80
C ALA A 411 -0.60 -8.71 18.85
N PRO A 412 -0.45 -9.17 20.11
CA PRO A 412 -1.46 -8.99 21.15
C PRO A 412 -1.72 -7.51 21.46
N GLY A 413 -2.99 -7.15 21.63
CA GLY A 413 -3.44 -5.80 21.96
C GLY A 413 -3.24 -4.73 20.88
N MET A 414 -2.53 -5.05 19.79
CA MET A 414 -2.22 -4.11 18.72
C MET A 414 -3.37 -3.96 17.74
N ASN A 415 -3.44 -2.78 17.13
CA ASN A 415 -4.39 -2.41 16.08
C ASN A 415 -3.71 -2.45 14.69
N HIS A 416 -4.17 -1.63 13.75
CA HIS A 416 -3.64 -1.55 12.39
C HIS A 416 -2.17 -1.10 12.31
N GLY A 417 -1.60 -0.60 13.41
CA GLY A 417 -0.17 -0.31 13.56
C GLY A 417 0.72 -1.52 13.90
N ALA A 418 0.17 -2.74 13.94
CA ALA A 418 0.91 -3.95 14.29
C ALA A 418 2.13 -4.19 13.36
N ASN A 419 3.23 -4.62 13.97
CA ASN A 419 4.51 -4.86 13.30
C ASN A 419 5.31 -5.96 14.01
N VAL A 420 6.47 -6.36 13.45
CA VAL A 420 7.31 -7.44 14.01
C VAL A 420 7.76 -7.10 15.43
N ALA A 421 8.11 -5.83 15.69
CA ALA A 421 8.55 -5.40 17.01
C ALA A 421 7.48 -5.57 18.11
N SER A 422 6.20 -5.64 17.73
CA SER A 422 5.03 -5.77 18.61
C SER A 422 4.57 -7.22 18.82
N LEU A 423 5.22 -8.20 18.17
CA LEU A 423 4.92 -9.62 18.36
C LEU A 423 5.39 -10.12 19.74
N VAL A 424 4.84 -11.25 20.17
CA VAL A 424 5.34 -11.97 21.35
C VAL A 424 6.79 -12.40 21.14
N PRO A 425 7.61 -12.56 22.21
CA PRO A 425 9.06 -12.70 22.09
C PRO A 425 9.53 -13.77 21.08
N ASP A 426 8.99 -14.98 21.14
CA ASP A 426 9.42 -16.08 20.26
C ASP A 426 9.05 -15.82 18.78
N GLU A 427 7.85 -15.29 18.53
CA GLU A 427 7.40 -14.92 17.18
C GLU A 427 8.19 -13.73 16.63
N LYS A 428 8.51 -12.75 17.47
CA LYS A 428 9.35 -11.60 17.11
C LYS A 428 10.76 -12.05 16.72
N THR A 429 11.38 -12.91 17.52
CA THR A 429 12.70 -13.49 17.26
C THR A 429 12.68 -14.27 15.95
N LEU A 430 11.70 -15.18 15.77
CA LEU A 430 11.58 -15.97 14.56
C LEU A 430 11.32 -15.08 13.32
N ALA A 431 10.40 -14.14 13.39
CA ALA A 431 10.12 -13.20 12.28
C ALA A 431 11.38 -12.42 11.88
N THR A 432 12.11 -11.89 12.86
CA THR A 432 13.36 -11.15 12.61
C THR A 432 14.42 -12.04 11.97
N GLU A 433 14.62 -13.26 12.48
CA GLU A 433 15.53 -14.26 11.90
C GLU A 433 15.19 -14.56 10.44
N ARG A 434 13.90 -14.76 10.12
CA ARG A 434 13.44 -15.06 8.76
C ARG A 434 13.67 -13.91 7.80
N ILE A 435 13.33 -12.68 8.20
CA ILE A 435 13.57 -11.48 7.38
C ILE A 435 15.07 -11.32 7.09
N LEU A 436 15.93 -11.49 8.09
CA LEU A 436 17.39 -11.42 7.90
C LEU A 436 17.89 -12.51 6.96
N ARG A 437 17.36 -13.74 7.08
CA ARG A 437 17.73 -14.86 6.22
C ARG A 437 17.32 -14.64 4.77
N TRP A 438 16.08 -14.22 4.53
CA TRP A 438 15.58 -13.94 3.18
C TRP A 438 16.34 -12.78 2.52
N ALA A 439 16.79 -11.81 3.32
CA ALA A 439 17.63 -10.73 2.86
C ALA A 439 19.12 -11.11 2.63
N GLY A 440 19.48 -12.39 2.79
CA GLY A 440 20.84 -12.89 2.60
C GLY A 440 21.86 -12.34 3.59
N VAL A 441 21.43 -11.92 4.78
CA VAL A 441 22.34 -11.52 5.85
C VAL A 441 23.16 -12.74 6.31
N SER A 442 24.42 -12.53 6.68
CA SER A 442 25.32 -13.60 7.12
C SER A 442 24.74 -14.41 8.29
N SER A 443 25.09 -15.69 8.40
CA SER A 443 24.59 -16.57 9.46
C SER A 443 24.84 -16.03 10.86
N ALA A 444 25.97 -15.34 11.08
CA ALA A 444 26.26 -14.67 12.36
C ALA A 444 25.33 -13.47 12.62
N GLY A 445 24.93 -12.74 11.56
CA GLY A 445 23.91 -11.71 11.65
C GLY A 445 22.53 -12.29 11.95
N VAL A 446 22.14 -13.35 11.25
CA VAL A 446 20.86 -14.06 11.44
C VAL A 446 20.74 -14.65 12.84
N ALA A 447 21.81 -15.27 13.37
CA ALA A 447 21.81 -15.91 14.69
C ALA A 447 21.56 -14.95 15.86
N ARG A 448 21.80 -13.64 15.67
CA ARG A 448 21.44 -12.62 16.67
C ARG A 448 19.95 -12.33 16.71
N ALA A 449 19.23 -12.56 15.61
CA ALA A 449 17.78 -12.33 15.48
C ALA A 449 17.33 -10.93 15.96
N GLU A 450 18.14 -9.91 15.68
CA GLU A 450 17.91 -8.52 16.05
C GLU A 450 17.99 -7.61 14.83
N PRO A 451 17.25 -6.48 14.79
CA PRO A 451 17.39 -5.49 13.74
C PRO A 451 18.84 -4.96 13.63
N LEU A 452 19.38 -4.91 12.41
CA LEU A 452 20.73 -4.41 12.16
C LEU A 452 20.85 -2.88 12.31
N ALA A 453 19.73 -2.15 12.24
CA ALA A 453 19.65 -0.75 12.59
C ALA A 453 18.56 -0.50 13.64
N ARG A 454 18.88 0.38 14.60
CA ARG A 454 17.93 0.80 15.63
C ARG A 454 16.86 1.72 15.04
N PHE A 455 15.67 1.65 15.63
CA PHE A 455 14.62 2.65 15.46
C PHE A 455 15.10 4.00 16.00
N ASP A 456 14.91 5.05 15.22
CA ASP A 456 15.17 6.43 15.57
C ASP A 456 13.88 7.22 15.39
N ALA A 457 13.30 7.73 16.48
CA ALA A 457 11.99 8.41 16.40
C ALA A 457 12.03 9.71 15.58
N GLY A 458 13.20 10.36 15.46
CA GLY A 458 13.35 11.57 14.66
C GLY A 458 13.52 11.30 13.16
N LEU A 459 13.88 10.08 12.79
CA LEU A 459 14.13 9.68 11.39
C LEU A 459 13.10 8.69 10.84
N ASP A 460 12.65 7.77 11.70
CA ASP A 460 11.74 6.66 11.39
C ASP A 460 10.35 6.87 11.97
N GLY A 461 10.15 7.99 12.68
CA GLY A 461 8.83 8.47 13.02
C GLY A 461 8.04 8.54 11.74
N ARG A 462 7.10 7.60 11.58
CA ARG A 462 5.99 7.87 10.67
C ARG A 462 5.31 9.06 11.32
N ASP A 463 5.10 10.14 10.57
CA ASP A 463 3.83 10.81 10.76
C ASP A 463 2.84 9.67 10.67
N THR A 464 2.25 9.28 11.81
CA THR A 464 1.00 8.57 11.76
C THR A 464 0.11 9.57 11.06
N GLU A 465 0.14 9.52 9.75
CA GLU A 465 -0.93 9.88 8.86
C GLU A 465 -2.09 9.07 9.45
N ARG A 466 -2.69 9.62 10.51
CA ARG A 466 -4.12 9.57 10.75
C ARG A 466 -4.66 10.32 9.54
N GLU A 467 -4.51 9.73 8.35
CA GLU A 467 -5.21 10.21 7.19
C GLU A 467 -6.66 10.08 7.64
N PRO A 468 -7.42 11.18 7.72
CA PRO A 468 -8.81 11.16 8.17
C PRO A 468 -9.71 10.48 7.12
N ALA A 469 -9.17 9.49 6.41
CA ALA A 469 -9.82 8.68 5.43
C ALA A 469 -10.39 7.46 6.13
N LEU A 470 -11.70 7.51 6.34
CA LEU A 470 -12.46 6.33 6.68
C LEU A 470 -12.25 5.30 5.57
N ARG A 471 -11.68 4.16 5.95
CA ARG A 471 -11.32 3.00 5.11
C ARG A 471 -10.57 3.38 3.83
N PRO A 472 -9.28 3.64 3.99
CA PRO A 472 -8.23 2.68 3.61
C PRO A 472 -7.20 2.33 4.70
#